data_AF-A0A7W4FFQ8-F1
#
_entry.id   AF-A0A7W4FFQ8-F1
#
_cell.length_a   1.000
_cell.length_b   1.000
_cell.length_c   1.000
_cell.angle_alpha   90.00
_cell.angle_beta   90.00
_cell.angle_gamma   90.00
#
_symmetry.space_group_name_H-M   'P 1'
#
loop_
_entity.id
_entity.type
_entity.pdbx_description
1 polymer ?
#
loop_
_entity_poly.entity_id
_entity_poly.type
_entity_poly.pdbx_seq_one_letter_code
_entity_poly.pdbx_strand_id
1 'polypeptide(L)'
;MNRWYDKRPKLGTNLDKFKGMKQEVREPILNDIIELVKQSQPSLMTIEKAFDFRLNCSRLRWYEHDPHCWLVFNVLEIAKISTLESVEELLASRMSA
;
A
#
# COMPACT_ATOMS: atom_id res chain seq x y z
N MET A 1 13.33 13.11 -4.71
CA MET A 1 12.40 12.00 -4.40
C MET A 1 12.31 11.92 -2.89
N ASN A 2 11.13 12.20 -2.31
CA ASN A 2 10.88 12.29 -0.86
C ASN A 2 9.64 11.44 -0.48
N ARG A 3 9.51 10.24 -1.06
CA ARG A 3 8.40 9.33 -0.70
C ARG A 3 8.79 8.60 0.58
N TRP A 4 7.84 8.35 1.48
CA TRP A 4 8.13 7.69 2.77
C TRP A 4 8.79 6.31 2.58
N TYR A 5 8.42 5.60 1.51
CA TYR A 5 8.95 4.28 1.16
C TYR A 5 10.27 4.32 0.39
N ASP A 6 10.78 5.49 -0.03
CA ASP A 6 12.11 5.59 -0.66
C ASP A 6 13.23 5.19 0.33
N LYS A 7 12.96 5.26 1.64
CA LYS A 7 13.88 4.81 2.71
C LYS A 7 14.01 3.29 2.81
N ARG A 8 13.13 2.52 2.13
CA ARG A 8 13.12 1.06 2.13
C ARG A 8 13.15 0.57 0.68
N PRO A 9 14.33 0.46 0.04
CA PRO A 9 14.45 0.27 -1.41
C PRO A 9 13.69 -0.95 -1.95
N LYS A 10 13.67 -2.07 -1.20
CA LYS A 10 12.96 -3.29 -1.57
C LYS A 10 11.44 -3.09 -1.57
N LEU A 11 10.88 -2.64 -0.45
CA LEU A 11 9.48 -2.24 -0.36
C LEU A 11 9.10 -1.22 -1.44
N GLY A 12 9.89 -0.15 -1.59
CA GLY A 12 9.62 0.90 -2.58
C GLY A 12 9.61 0.38 -4.02
N THR A 13 10.55 -0.49 -4.38
CA THR A 13 10.61 -1.13 -5.71
C THR A 13 9.36 -1.97 -5.97
N ASN A 14 8.89 -2.74 -4.98
CA ASN A 14 7.68 -3.53 -5.13
C ASN A 14 6.43 -2.65 -5.18
N LEU A 15 6.34 -1.60 -4.37
CA LEU A 15 5.24 -0.64 -4.40
C LEU A 15 5.15 0.10 -5.74
N ASP A 16 6.27 0.42 -6.37
CA ASP A 16 6.28 1.11 -7.66
C ASP A 16 5.77 0.22 -8.82
N LYS A 17 5.85 -1.11 -8.70
CA LYS A 17 5.31 -2.04 -9.71
C LYS A 17 3.80 -1.93 -9.87
N PHE A 18 3.07 -1.58 -8.81
CA PHE A 18 1.61 -1.40 -8.85
C PHE A 18 1.14 -0.33 -9.84
N LYS A 19 2.00 0.64 -10.17
CA LYS A 19 1.69 1.70 -11.14
C LYS A 19 1.40 1.15 -12.54
N GLY A 20 2.08 0.06 -12.92
CA GLY A 20 1.94 -0.56 -14.25
C GLY A 20 1.00 -1.77 -14.29
N MET A 21 0.49 -2.21 -13.14
CA MET A 21 -0.39 -3.38 -13.06
C MET A 21 -1.81 -3.04 -13.51
N LYS A 22 -2.44 -3.97 -14.22
CA LYS A 22 -3.88 -3.92 -14.45
C LYS A 22 -4.63 -4.13 -13.13
N GLN A 23 -5.81 -3.54 -13.00
CA GLN A 23 -6.60 -3.57 -11.78
C GLN A 23 -6.90 -5.00 -11.32
N GLU A 24 -7.21 -5.91 -12.24
CA GLU A 24 -7.59 -7.30 -11.95
C GLU A 24 -6.43 -8.11 -11.36
N VAL A 25 -5.19 -7.73 -11.67
CA VAL A 25 -3.97 -8.34 -11.12
C VAL A 25 -3.59 -7.66 -9.81
N ARG A 26 -3.78 -6.34 -9.73
CA ARG A 26 -3.39 -5.52 -8.58
C ARG A 26 -4.29 -5.74 -7.36
N GLU A 27 -5.60 -5.76 -7.54
CA GLU A 27 -6.56 -5.80 -6.44
C GLU A 27 -6.38 -6.99 -5.49
N PRO A 28 -6.18 -8.23 -5.97
CA PRO A 28 -5.93 -9.37 -5.08
C PRO A 28 -4.72 -9.14 -4.16
N ILE A 29 -3.64 -8.55 -4.69
CA ILE A 29 -2.42 -8.27 -3.91
C ILE A 29 -2.69 -7.17 -2.87
N LEU A 30 -3.44 -6.13 -3.23
CA LEU A 30 -3.82 -5.07 -2.29
C LEU A 30 -4.70 -5.62 -1.17
N ASN A 31 -5.62 -6.53 -1.48
CA ASN A 31 -6.47 -7.19 -0.49
C ASN A 31 -5.64 -8.06 0.46
N ASP A 32 -4.66 -8.81 -0.04
CA ASP A 32 -3.74 -9.59 0.81
C ASP A 32 -2.97 -8.68 1.78
N ILE A 33 -2.50 -7.51 1.31
CA ILE A 33 -1.83 -6.52 2.17
C ILE A 33 -2.80 -6.00 3.24
N ILE A 34 -4.03 -5.68 2.86
CA ILE A 34 -5.06 -5.21 3.79
C ILE A 34 -5.33 -6.25 4.88
N GLU A 35 -5.49 -7.52 4.51
CA GLU A 35 -5.70 -8.61 5.47
C GLU A 35 -4.50 -8.80 6.39
N LEU A 36 -3.28 -8.74 5.86
CA LEU A 36 -2.06 -8.82 6.65
C LEU A 36 -1.97 -7.68 7.67
N VAL A 37 -2.32 -6.45 7.27
CA VAL A 37 -2.31 -5.30 8.19
C VAL A 37 -3.42 -5.42 9.23
N LYS A 38 -4.62 -5.90 8.86
CA LYS A 38 -5.71 -6.17 9.82
C LYS A 38 -5.26 -7.14 10.92
N GLN A 39 -4.50 -8.17 10.56
CA GLN A 39 -3.98 -9.16 11.52
C GLN A 39 -2.83 -8.62 12.36
N SER A 40 -1.90 -7.88 11.74
CA SER A 40 -0.65 -7.45 12.38
C SER A 40 -0.78 -6.15 13.17
N GLN A 41 -1.61 -5.21 12.71
CA GLN A 41 -1.82 -3.91 13.33
C GLN A 41 -3.26 -3.40 13.09
N PRO A 42 -4.28 -4.04 13.69
CA PRO A 42 -5.70 -3.74 13.43
C PRO A 42 -6.07 -2.27 13.64
N SER A 43 -5.38 -1.57 14.54
CA SER A 43 -5.60 -0.14 14.83
C SER A 43 -5.38 0.78 13.63
N LEU A 44 -4.73 0.32 12.56
CA LEU A 44 -4.55 1.10 11.33
C LEU A 44 -5.76 1.06 10.40
N MET A 45 -6.69 0.12 10.62
CA MET A 45 -7.85 -0.12 9.78
C MET A 45 -9.10 0.58 10.34
N THR A 46 -8.92 1.71 11.02
CA THR A 46 -10.04 2.50 11.53
C THR A 46 -10.80 3.17 10.38
N ILE A 47 -12.12 3.22 10.50
CA ILE A 47 -13.03 3.80 9.51
C ILE A 47 -12.65 5.26 9.17
N GLU A 48 -12.09 6.00 10.14
CA GLU A 48 -11.62 7.38 9.99
C GLU A 48 -10.62 7.55 8.84
N LYS A 49 -9.72 6.58 8.64
CA LYS A 49 -8.77 6.60 7.53
C LYS A 49 -9.45 6.50 6.17
N ALA A 50 -10.60 5.85 6.03
CA ALA A 50 -11.29 5.75 4.75
C ALA A 50 -11.91 7.10 4.32
N PHE A 51 -12.24 7.97 5.27
CA PHE A 51 -12.85 9.28 4.99
C PHE A 51 -11.84 10.33 4.49
N ASP A 52 -10.55 10.12 4.71
CA ASP A 52 -9.48 11.00 4.22
C ASP A 52 -9.18 10.83 2.72
N PHE A 53 -9.88 9.93 2.03
CA PHE A 53 -9.74 9.72 0.59
C PHE A 53 -10.09 11.00 -0.18
N ARG A 54 -9.08 11.59 -0.82
CA ARG A 54 -9.23 12.87 -1.54
C ARG A 54 -9.81 12.63 -2.92
N LEU A 55 -11.05 13.04 -3.15
CA LEU A 55 -11.66 13.04 -4.47
C LEU A 55 -11.04 14.15 -5.35
N ASN A 56 -10.31 13.74 -6.38
CA ASN A 56 -10.01 14.51 -7.58
C ASN A 56 -9.32 15.88 -7.35
N CYS A 57 -8.18 15.86 -6.67
CA CYS A 57 -7.27 17.01 -6.61
C CYS A 57 -6.28 16.97 -7.79
N SER A 58 -5.93 18.12 -8.37
CA SER A 58 -5.01 18.21 -9.54
C SER A 58 -3.55 17.84 -9.24
N ARG A 59 -3.21 17.48 -7.99
CA ARG A 59 -1.84 17.18 -7.52
C ARG A 59 -1.72 15.82 -6.83
N LEU A 60 -2.62 14.89 -7.14
CA LEU A 60 -2.59 13.54 -6.59
C LEU A 60 -1.46 12.73 -7.22
N ARG A 61 -0.83 11.87 -6.40
CA ARG A 61 0.08 10.82 -6.86
C ARG A 61 -0.74 9.73 -7.54
N TRP A 62 -0.07 8.93 -8.38
CA TRP A 62 -0.74 7.88 -9.17
C TRP A 62 -1.60 6.92 -8.31
N TYR A 63 -1.13 6.56 -7.11
CA TYR A 63 -1.83 5.65 -6.20
C TYR A 63 -3.01 6.30 -5.48
N GLU A 64 -3.10 7.63 -5.48
CA GLU A 64 -4.20 8.35 -4.82
C GLU A 64 -5.46 8.42 -5.70
N HIS A 65 -5.37 8.00 -6.97
CA HIS A 65 -6.52 7.91 -7.87
C HIS A 65 -7.32 6.62 -7.73
N ASP A 66 -6.78 5.63 -7.03
CA ASP A 66 -7.38 4.32 -6.82
C ASP A 66 -7.62 4.12 -5.31
N PRO A 67 -8.86 3.87 -4.85
CA PRO A 67 -9.16 3.78 -3.42
C PRO A 67 -8.38 2.70 -2.67
N HIS A 68 -8.16 1.53 -3.29
CA HIS A 68 -7.40 0.44 -2.67
C HIS A 68 -5.92 0.81 -2.54
N CYS A 69 -5.32 1.37 -3.60
CA CYS A 69 -3.95 1.86 -3.57
C CYS A 69 -3.79 2.98 -2.55
N TRP A 70 -4.71 3.95 -2.53
CA TRP A 70 -4.67 5.05 -1.59
C TRP A 70 -4.68 4.53 -0.16
N LEU A 71 -5.59 3.61 0.17
CA LEU A 71 -5.70 3.04 1.51
C LEU A 71 -4.40 2.35 1.91
N VAL A 72 -3.92 1.43 1.07
CA VAL A 72 -2.69 0.67 1.34
C VAL A 72 -1.50 1.61 1.56
N PHE A 73 -1.28 2.58 0.67
CA PHE A 73 -0.13 3.47 0.79
C PHE A 73 -0.17 4.36 2.03
N ASN A 74 -1.35 4.85 2.43
CA ASN A 74 -1.51 5.68 3.62
C ASN A 74 -1.45 4.88 4.92
N VAL A 75 -1.93 3.64 4.91
CA VAL A 75 -1.83 2.71 6.04
C VAL A 75 -0.38 2.31 6.29
N LEU A 76 0.35 1.96 5.22
CA LEU A 76 1.74 1.54 5.33
C LEU A 76 2.67 2.70 5.74
N GLU A 77 2.37 3.95 5.36
CA GLU A 77 3.17 5.12 5.77
C GLU A 77 3.33 5.25 7.28
N ILE A 78 2.31 4.85 8.04
CA ILE A 78 2.28 4.93 9.50
C ILE A 78 2.40 3.56 10.18
N ALA A 79 2.63 2.51 9.41
CA ALA A 79 2.75 1.16 9.93
C ALA A 79 4.07 0.97 10.70
N LYS A 80 4.04 0.09 11.69
CA LYS A 80 5.26 -0.33 12.39
C LYS A 80 6.22 -1.01 11.43
N ILE A 81 7.51 -0.94 11.74
CA ILE A 81 8.58 -1.53 10.94
C ILE A 81 8.33 -3.03 10.69
N SER A 82 7.86 -3.77 11.70
CA SER A 82 7.53 -5.20 11.60
C SER A 82 6.40 -5.52 10.62
N THR A 83 5.36 -4.68 10.58
CA THR A 83 4.26 -4.81 9.61
C THR A 83 4.77 -4.59 8.20
N LEU A 84 5.62 -3.58 8.01
CA LEU A 84 6.24 -3.27 6.73
C LEU A 84 7.18 -4.39 6.24
N GLU A 85 7.90 -5.06 7.15
CA GLU A 85 8.73 -6.23 6.81
C GLU A 85 7.86 -7.39 6.33
N SER A 86 6.77 -7.66 7.03
CA SER A 86 5.80 -8.71 6.64
C SER A 86 5.16 -8.42 5.27
N VAL A 87 4.87 -7.16 4.96
CA VAL A 87 4.41 -6.73 3.63
C VAL A 87 5.49 -6.91 2.57
N GLU A 88 6.74 -6.60 2.89
CA GLU A 88 7.86 -6.78 1.95
C GLU A 88 8.03 -8.25 1.58
N GLU A 89 7.94 -9.16 2.56
CA GLU A 89 7.97 -10.61 2.36
C GLU A 89 6.79 -11.10 1.51
N LEU A 90 5.57 -10.65 1.81
CA LEU A 90 4.37 -10.94 1.02
C LEU A 90 4.57 -10.52 -0.44
N LEU A 91 5.02 -9.30 -0.69
CA LEU A 91 5.25 -8.77 -2.03
C LEU A 91 6.35 -9.54 -2.77
N ALA A 92 7.43 -9.93 -2.08
CA ALA A 92 8.48 -10.75 -2.67
C ALA A 92 7.95 -12.11 -3.15
N SER A 93 7.06 -12.75 -2.37
CA SER A 93 6.44 -14.02 -2.76
C SER A 93 5.49 -13.88 -3.96
N ARG A 94 4.69 -12.81 -4.00
CA ARG A 94 3.69 -12.57 -5.05
C ARG A 94 4.29 -12.08 -6.37
N MET A 95 5.43 -11.40 -6.32
CA MET A 95 6.07 -10.79 -7.50
C MET A 95 7.22 -11.62 -8.08
N SER A 96 7.52 -12.77 -7.47
CA SER A 96 8.46 -13.76 -8.01
C SER A 96 7.74 -14.91 -8.75
N ALA A 97 6.41 -14.91 -8.75
CA ALA A 97 5.54 -15.82 -9.49
C ALA A 97 5.05 -15.17 -10.78
#